data_AF-A0A1V5NLH2-F1
#
_entry.id   AF-A0A1V5NLH2-F1
#
_cell.length_a   1.000
_cell.length_b   1.000
_cell.length_c   1.000
_cell.angle_alpha   90.00
_cell.angle_beta   90.00
_cell.angle_gamma   90.00
#
_symmetry.space_group_name_H-M   'P 1'
#
loop_
_entity.id
_entity.type
_entity.pdbx_description
1 polymer ?
#
loop_
_entity_poly.entity_id
_entity_poly.type
_entity_poly.pdbx_seq_one_letter_code
_entity_poly.pdbx_strand_id
1 'polypeptide(L)'
;MLYRAPGSDKWEKKDWDWALKEIARRVKETRDATFEEKDENGVTVNRTQAICHIGSASCDNEENYLFQKMQRALGVINIDHHARL
;
A
#
# COMPACT_ATOMS: atom_id res chain seq x y z
N MET A 1 -3.88 -12.97 -13.01
CA MET A 1 -3.54 -11.55 -12.81
C MET A 1 -2.95 -10.96 -14.09
N LEU A 2 -3.13 -9.66 -14.33
CA LEU A 2 -2.49 -8.95 -15.44
C LEU A 2 -1.36 -8.08 -14.87
N TYR A 3 -0.16 -8.21 -15.46
CA TYR A 3 1.02 -7.42 -15.12
C TYR A 3 1.43 -6.56 -16.31
N ARG A 4 1.90 -5.33 -16.05
CA ARG A 4 2.45 -4.43 -17.05
C ARG A 4 3.84 -3.99 -16.60
N ALA A 5 4.87 -4.39 -17.36
CA ALA A 5 6.24 -4.01 -17.08
C ALA A 5 6.47 -2.50 -17.28
N PRO A 6 7.47 -1.90 -16.60
CA PRO A 6 7.87 -0.50 -16.85
C PRO A 6 8.15 -0.26 -18.34
N GLY A 7 7.56 0.79 -18.89
CA GLY A 7 7.70 1.15 -20.31
C GLY A 7 6.94 0.28 -21.30
N SER A 8 6.29 -0.82 -20.87
CA SER A 8 5.49 -1.67 -21.76
C SER A 8 4.15 -1.02 -22.12
N ASP A 9 3.64 -1.31 -23.31
CA ASP A 9 2.28 -0.97 -23.78
C ASP A 9 1.31 -2.16 -23.69
N LYS A 10 1.78 -3.34 -23.27
CA LYS A 10 1.01 -4.60 -23.24
C LYS A 10 0.87 -5.19 -21.85
N TRP A 11 -0.25 -5.87 -21.63
CA TRP A 11 -0.51 -6.69 -20.44
C TRP A 11 -0.01 -8.12 -20.63
N GLU A 12 0.56 -8.67 -19.57
CA GLU A 12 0.98 -10.07 -19.47
C GLU A 12 0.11 -10.81 -18.44
N LYS A 13 -0.36 -12.02 -18.79
CA LYS A 13 -0.99 -12.90 -17.81
C LYS A 13 0.07 -13.50 -16.89
N LYS A 14 -0.16 -13.38 -15.58
CA LYS A 14 0.62 -14.00 -14.51
C LYS A 14 -0.31 -14.75 -13.56
N ASP A 15 0.23 -15.76 -12.89
CA ASP A 15 -0.47 -16.44 -11.80
C ASP A 15 -0.52 -15.55 -10.53
N TRP A 16 -1.31 -15.99 -9.56
CA TRP A 16 -1.54 -15.27 -8.31
C TRP A 16 -0.32 -15.25 -7.40
N ASP A 17 0.43 -16.35 -7.31
CA ASP A 17 1.60 -16.45 -6.43
C ASP A 17 2.70 -15.49 -6.86
N TRP A 18 2.94 -15.39 -8.17
CA TRP A 18 3.86 -14.44 -8.76
C TRP A 18 3.43 -13.00 -8.43
N ALA A 19 2.16 -12.67 -8.63
CA ALA A 19 1.64 -11.32 -8.43
C ALA A 19 1.74 -10.89 -6.95
N LEU A 20 1.36 -11.76 -6.02
CA LEU A 20 1.41 -11.46 -4.59
C LEU A 20 2.85 -11.31 -4.10
N LYS A 21 3.77 -12.18 -4.53
CA LYS A 21 5.20 -12.08 -4.18
C LYS A 21 5.81 -10.77 -4.68
N GLU A 22 5.49 -10.37 -5.91
CA GLU A 22 6.05 -9.16 -6.50
C GLU A 22 5.49 -7.88 -5.86
N ILE A 23 4.20 -7.86 -5.53
CA ILE A 23 3.59 -6.74 -4.77
C ILE A 23 4.21 -6.66 -3.37
N ALA A 24 4.33 -7.78 -2.66
CA ALA A 24 4.91 -7.81 -1.31
C ALA A 24 6.37 -7.33 -1.30
N ARG A 25 7.17 -7.75 -2.30
CA ARG A 25 8.56 -7.30 -2.46
C ARG A 25 8.63 -5.78 -2.62
N ARG A 26 7.80 -5.20 -3.50
CA ARG A 26 7.77 -3.75 -3.74
C ARG A 26 7.29 -2.96 -2.52
N VAL A 27 6.26 -3.45 -1.83
CA VAL A 27 5.79 -2.83 -0.58
C VAL A 27 6.90 -2.82 0.47
N LYS A 28 7.59 -3.95 0.66
CA LYS A 28 8.69 -4.06 1.62
C LYS A 28 9.85 -3.13 1.25
N GLU A 29 10.31 -3.17 0.01
CA GLU A 29 11.42 -2.34 -0.47
C GLU A 29 11.15 -0.84 -0.30
N THR A 30 9.97 -0.38 -0.74
CA THR A 30 9.59 1.03 -0.59
C THR A 30 9.45 1.40 0.88
N ARG A 31 8.76 0.56 1.68
CA ARG A 31 8.57 0.83 3.11
C ARG A 31 9.90 0.94 3.82
N ASP A 32 10.79 -0.04 3.69
CA ASP A 32 12.06 -0.07 4.41
C ASP A 32 12.96 1.12 4.01
N ALA A 33 12.93 1.52 2.73
CA ALA A 33 13.70 2.67 2.25
C ALA A 33 13.18 4.02 2.74
N THR A 34 11.91 4.11 3.15
CA THR A 34 11.26 5.40 3.47
C THR A 34 10.55 5.41 4.82
N PHE A 35 10.82 4.44 5.69
CA PHE A 35 10.19 4.37 7.01
C PHE A 35 10.81 5.40 7.94
N GLU A 36 9.95 6.19 8.58
CA GLU A 36 10.30 7.23 9.53
C GLU A 36 9.89 6.73 10.92
N GLU A 37 10.88 6.33 11.74
CA GLU A 37 10.63 5.94 13.13
C GLU A 37 10.35 7.17 14.00
N LYS A 38 11.14 8.24 13.83
CA LYS A 38 11.02 9.51 14.52
C LYS A 38 11.01 10.67 13.54
N ASP A 39 10.24 11.71 13.86
CA ASP A 39 10.23 12.96 13.10
C ASP A 39 11.40 13.89 13.43
N GLU A 40 11.43 15.06 12.78
CA GLU A 40 12.46 16.10 12.98
C GLU A 40 12.53 16.64 14.41
N ASN A 41 11.45 16.48 15.20
CA ASN A 41 11.38 16.88 16.60
C ASN A 41 11.72 15.73 17.56
N GLY A 42 12.07 14.55 17.03
CA GLY A 42 12.39 13.35 17.81
C GLY A 42 11.15 12.59 18.33
N VAL A 43 9.95 12.94 17.89
CA VAL A 43 8.69 12.27 18.27
C VAL A 43 8.59 10.96 17.49
N THR A 44 8.28 9.86 18.18
CA THR A 44 8.03 8.58 17.52
C THR A 44 6.76 8.65 16.67
N VAL A 45 6.89 8.41 15.36
CA VAL A 45 5.79 8.47 14.39
C VAL A 45 5.54 7.14 13.67
N ASN A 46 6.55 6.27 13.54
CA ASN A 46 6.44 4.93 12.94
C ASN A 46 5.61 4.89 11.65
N ARG A 47 5.97 5.71 10.66
CA ARG A 47 5.17 5.92 9.44
C ARG A 47 5.98 5.76 8.15
N THR A 48 5.29 5.58 7.03
CA THR A 48 5.84 5.78 5.69
C THR A 48 4.96 6.75 4.91
N GLN A 49 5.59 7.73 4.27
CA GLN A 49 4.93 8.75 3.44
C GLN A 49 4.95 8.39 1.94
N ALA A 50 5.73 7.38 1.54
CA ALA A 50 5.95 7.02 0.13
C ALA A 50 4.88 6.08 -0.45
N ILE A 51 3.95 5.60 0.37
CA ILE A 51 2.86 4.70 -0.02
C ILE A 51 1.54 5.39 0.29
N CYS A 52 0.56 5.31 -0.62
CA CYS A 52 -0.80 5.75 -0.37
C CYS A 52 -1.81 4.64 -0.68
N HIS A 53 -2.99 4.72 -0.06
CA HIS A 53 -4.13 3.85 -0.34
C HIS A 53 -5.38 4.70 -0.53
N ILE A 54 -6.02 4.54 -1.69
CA ILE A 54 -7.33 5.13 -1.98
C ILE A 54 -8.34 3.98 -1.98
N GLY A 55 -9.10 3.91 -0.88
CA GLY A 55 -9.99 2.80 -0.56
C GLY A 55 -11.44 3.07 -0.94
N SER A 56 -12.32 2.12 -0.62
CA SER A 56 -13.63 2.09 -1.28
C SER A 56 -14.82 1.91 -0.34
N ALA A 57 -15.81 2.77 -0.55
CA ALA A 57 -17.16 2.59 -0.02
C ALA A 57 -17.93 1.46 -0.72
N SER A 58 -17.33 0.84 -1.75
CA SER A 58 -17.90 -0.29 -2.48
C SER A 58 -17.49 -1.67 -1.93
N CYS A 59 -16.61 -1.72 -0.92
CA CYS A 59 -16.20 -2.96 -0.26
C CYS A 59 -17.04 -3.23 0.99
N ASP A 60 -17.10 -4.48 1.42
CA ASP A 60 -17.80 -4.87 2.63
C ASP A 60 -17.10 -4.28 3.88
N ASN A 61 -17.84 -4.18 4.98
CA ASN A 61 -17.30 -3.61 6.22
C ASN A 61 -16.10 -4.41 6.75
N GLU A 62 -16.16 -5.74 6.65
CA GLU A 62 -15.12 -6.65 7.08
C GLU A 62 -13.84 -6.48 6.25
N GLU A 63 -13.98 -6.32 4.93
CA GLU A 63 -12.86 -6.06 4.02
C GLU A 63 -12.22 -4.70 4.32
N ASN A 64 -13.04 -3.65 4.44
CA ASN A 64 -12.58 -2.31 4.78
C ASN A 64 -11.88 -2.27 6.14
N TYR A 65 -12.37 -3.04 7.11
CA TYR A 65 -11.71 -3.19 8.41
C TYR A 65 -10.31 -3.83 8.27
N LEU A 66 -10.18 -4.86 7.43
CA LEU A 66 -8.90 -5.50 7.16
C LEU A 66 -7.94 -4.57 6.39
N PHE A 67 -8.42 -3.86 5.36
CA PHE A 67 -7.61 -2.89 4.63
C PHE A 67 -7.05 -1.83 5.57
N GLN A 68 -7.89 -1.23 6.42
CA GLN A 68 -7.44 -0.22 7.36
C GLN A 68 -6.36 -0.75 8.32
N LYS A 69 -6.56 -1.95 8.87
CA LYS A 69 -5.57 -2.57 9.77
C LYS A 69 -4.25 -2.87 9.05
N MET A 70 -4.31 -3.40 7.83
CA MET A 70 -3.12 -3.71 7.03
C MET A 70 -2.33 -2.44 6.72
N GLN A 71 -2.99 -1.39 6.21
CA GLN A 71 -2.32 -0.14 5.85
C GLN A 71 -1.66 0.52 7.08
N ARG A 72 -2.36 0.55 8.23
CA ARG A 72 -1.80 1.11 9.47
C ARG A 72 -0.67 0.27 10.05
N ALA A 73 -0.74 -1.06 9.97
CA ALA A 73 0.35 -1.93 10.40
C ALA A 73 1.62 -1.73 9.55
N LEU A 74 1.48 -1.37 8.28
CA LEU A 74 2.60 -1.01 7.41
C LEU A 74 3.13 0.42 7.66
N GLY A 75 2.46 1.22 8.51
CA GLY A 75 2.80 2.61 8.79
C GLY A 75 2.29 3.61 7.75
N VAL A 76 1.37 3.21 6.86
CA VAL A 76 0.82 4.11 5.85
C VAL A 76 -0.09 5.14 6.51
N ILE A 77 0.15 6.42 6.23
CA ILE A 77 -0.67 7.53 6.74
C ILE A 77 -1.50 8.22 5.66
N ASN A 78 -1.11 8.09 4.39
CA ASN A 78 -1.83 8.64 3.25
C ASN A 78 -2.94 7.66 2.84
N ILE A 79 -4.03 7.66 3.62
CA ILE A 79 -5.20 6.80 3.41
C ILE A 79 -6.42 7.70 3.22
N ASP A 80 -7.09 7.56 2.08
CA ASP A 80 -8.34 8.26 1.83
C ASP A 80 -9.35 7.37 1.08
N HIS A 81 -10.61 7.81 0.99
CA HIS A 81 -11.67 7.13 0.26
C HIS A 81 -12.81 8.10 -0.08
N HIS A 82 -13.84 7.58 -0.76
CA HIS A 82 -15.02 8.32 -1.22
C HIS A 82 -15.61 9.29 -0.20
N ALA A 83 -15.80 8.89 1.07
CA ALA A 83 -16.52 9.72 2.05
C ALA A 83 -15.81 11.02 2.46
N ARG A 84 -14.62 11.30 1.92
CA ARG A 84 -13.97 12.60 2.05
C ARG A 84 -14.73 13.71 1.31
N LEU A 85 -15.38 13.37 0.20
CA LEU A 85 -16.17 14.27 -0.64
C LEU A 85 -17.66 13.95 -0.50
#